data_AF-A0A7K0P192-F1
#
_entry.id   AF-A0A7K0P192-F1
#
_cell.length_a   1.000
_cell.length_b   1.000
_cell.length_c   1.000
_cell.angle_alpha   90.00
_cell.angle_beta   90.00
_cell.angle_gamma   90.00
#
_symmetry.space_group_name_H-M   'P 1'
#
loop_
_entity.id
_entity.type
_entity.pdbx_description
1 polymer ?
#
loop_
_entity_poly.entity_id
_entity_poly.type
_entity_poly.pdbx_seq_one_letter_code
_entity_poly.pdbx_strand_id
1 'polypeptide(L)' 'LIDDLESRHPGLRERIVDDAGLRRFVNIYIDDEDVRFLGGLEAPLSDGCSVTILPAVAGG' A
#
# COMPACT_ATOMS: atom_id res chain seq x y z
N LEU A 1 -0.23 2.02 -9.44
CA LEU A 1 0.66 2.59 -8.39
C LEU A 1 1.73 1.61 -7.94
N ILE A 2 1.38 0.43 -7.41
CA ILE A 2 2.36 -0.51 -6.85
C ILE A 2 3.36 -1.01 -7.91
N ASP A 3 2.89 -1.32 -9.13
CA ASP A 3 3.79 -1.74 -10.21
C ASP A 3 4.72 -0.61 -10.68
N ASP A 4 4.26 0.64 -10.62
CA ASP A 4 5.11 1.81 -10.88
C ASP A 4 6.18 1.96 -9.80
N LEU A 5 5.82 1.77 -8.53
CA LEU A 5 6.77 1.76 -7.42
C LEU A 5 7.82 0.66 -7.56
N GLU A 6 7.43 -0.54 -8.01
CA GLU A 6 8.37 -1.63 -8.32
C GLU A 6 9.35 -1.26 -9.43
N SER A 7 8.85 -0.63 -10.50
CA SER A 7 9.70 -0.22 -11.62
C SER A 7 10.79 0.79 -11.20
N ARG A 8 10.49 1.65 -10.22
CA ARG A 8 11.40 2.66 -9.68
C ARG A 8 12.25 2.15 -8.51
N HIS A 9 11.74 1.16 -7.77
CA HIS A 9 12.34 0.60 -6.57
C HIS A 9 12.17 -0.93 -6.57
N PRO A 10 13.05 -1.68 -7.28
CA PRO A 10 12.91 -3.13 -7.41
C PRO A 10 12.86 -3.87 -6.07
N GLY A 11 11.95 -4.83 -5.96
CA GLY A 11 11.67 -5.64 -4.77
C GLY A 11 10.69 -5.00 -3.78
N LEU A 12 10.21 -3.78 -4.02
CA LEU A 12 9.26 -3.10 -3.12
C LEU A 12 7.87 -3.73 -3.19
N ARG A 13 7.41 -4.18 -4.38
CA ARG A 13 6.11 -4.85 -4.53
C ARG A 13 5.99 -6.04 -3.60
N GLU A 14 7.01 -6.89 -3.57
CA GLU A 14 7.04 -8.08 -2.72
C GLU A 14 7.00 -7.76 -1.23
N ARG A 15 7.35 -6.53 -0.80
CA ARG A 15 7.23 -6.10 0.60
C ARG A 15 5.84 -5.57 0.95
N ILE A 16 5.01 -5.26 -0.04
CA ILE A 16 3.67 -4.68 0.12
C ILE A 16 2.59 -5.73 -0.12
N VAL A 17 2.71 -6.49 -1.20
CA VAL A 17 1.74 -7.50 -1.63
C VAL A 17 2.38 -8.89 -1.75
N ASP A 18 1.56 -9.92 -1.56
CA ASP A 18 1.88 -11.32 -1.84
C ASP A 18 0.75 -11.98 -2.64
N ASP A 19 0.81 -13.31 -2.82
CA ASP A 19 -0.19 -14.06 -3.58
C ASP A 19 -1.61 -13.99 -2.98
N ALA A 20 -1.74 -13.65 -1.69
CA ALA A 20 -3.02 -13.47 -1.02
C ALA A 20 -3.52 -12.00 -1.05
N GLY A 21 -2.75 -11.08 -1.66
CA GLY A 21 -3.09 -9.67 -1.79
C GLY A 21 -2.24 -8.76 -0.90
N LEU A 22 -2.86 -7.75 -0.28
CA LEU A 22 -2.16 -6.84 0.63
C LEU A 22 -1.65 -7.61 1.86
N ARG A 23 -0.35 -7.55 2.11
CA ARG A 23 0.24 -8.23 3.28
C ARG A 23 -0.40 -7.75 4.57
N ARG A 24 -0.69 -8.70 5.47
CA ARG A 24 -1.36 -8.45 6.75
C ARG A 24 -0.68 -7.36 7.60
N PHE A 25 0.64 -7.26 7.53
CA PHE A 25 1.45 -6.34 8.33
C PHE A 25 1.84 -5.06 7.57
N VAL A 26 1.15 -4.74 6.49
CA VAL A 26 1.35 -3.48 5.75
C VAL A 26 0.04 -2.72 5.78
N ASN A 27 0.10 -1.46 6.21
CA ASN A 27 -1.04 -0.56 6.16
C ASN A 27 -0.84 0.42 5.02
N ILE A 28 -1.88 0.62 4.23
CA ILE A 28 -1.90 1.63 3.17
C ILE A 28 -3.05 2.58 3.48
N TYR A 29 -2.77 3.87 3.36
CA TYR A 29 -3.74 4.94 3.55
C TYR A 29 -3.81 5.79 2.29
N ILE A 30 -5.02 6.22 1.92
CA ILE A 30 -5.27 7.25 0.90
C ILE A 30 -5.92 8.42 1.64
N ASP A 31 -5.27 9.58 1.64
CA ASP A 31 -5.73 10.78 2.37
C ASP A 31 -6.13 10.47 3.84
N ASP A 32 -5.27 9.73 4.53
CA ASP A 32 -5.40 9.27 5.92
C ASP A 32 -6.47 8.19 6.19
N GLU A 33 -7.17 7.70 5.17
CA GLU A 33 -8.13 6.60 5.29
C GLU A 33 -7.53 5.23 4.90
N ASP A 34 -7.72 4.18 5.72
CA ASP A 34 -7.17 2.84 5.45
C ASP A 34 -7.87 2.21 4.24
N VAL A 35 -7.08 1.79 3.25
CA VAL A 35 -7.57 1.24 1.97
C VAL A 35 -8.49 0.04 2.15
N ARG A 36 -8.38 -0.70 3.27
CA ARG A 36 -9.25 -1.86 3.56
C ARG A 36 -10.72 -1.49 3.66
N PHE A 37 -11.05 -0.23 3.96
CA PHE A 37 -12.42 0.28 3.97
C PHE A 37 -12.82 0.95 2.64
N LEU A 38 -11.86 1.15 1.73
CA LEU A 38 -12.02 1.87 0.46
C LEU A 38 -12.07 0.96 -0.79
N GLY A 39 -12.08 -0.36 -0.61
CA GLY A 39 -12.00 -1.33 -1.71
C GLY A 39 -10.64 -2.03 -1.86
N GLY A 40 -9.75 -1.86 -0.89
CA GLY A 40 -8.46 -2.53 -0.83
C GLY A 40 -7.49 -2.00 -1.88
N LEU A 41 -6.80 -2.90 -2.58
CA LEU A 41 -5.82 -2.54 -3.62
C LEU A 41 -6.46 -1.92 -4.87
N GLU A 42 -7.78 -2.06 -5.01
CA GLU A 42 -8.56 -1.45 -6.09
C GLU A 42 -9.14 -0.08 -5.70
N ALA A 43 -8.84 0.42 -4.50
CA ALA A 43 -9.32 1.72 -4.04
C ALA A 43 -8.94 2.82 -5.05
N PRO A 44 -9.90 3.65 -5.48
CA PRO A 44 -9.64 4.68 -6.47
C PRO A 44 -8.71 5.76 -5.90
N LEU A 45 -7.82 6.27 -6.73
CA LEU A 45 -6.96 7.40 -6.41
C LEU A 45 -7.48 8.64 -7.12
N SER A 46 -7.55 9.74 -6.38
CA SER A 46 -7.83 11.07 -6.94
C SER A 46 -6.53 11.76 -7.29
N ASP A 47 -6.57 12.66 -8.29
CA ASP A 47 -5.40 13.47 -8.62
C ASP A 47 -5.00 14.33 -7.41
N GLY A 48 -3.72 14.26 -7.05
CA GLY A 48 -3.16 14.99 -5.91
C GLY A 48 -3.39 14.35 -4.54
N CYS A 49 -4.02 13.17 -4.45
CA CYS A 49 -4.14 12.47 -3.17
C CYS A 49 -2.78 12.00 -2.64
N SER A 50 -2.69 11.85 -1.32
CA SER A 50 -1.52 11.32 -0.63
C SER A 50 -1.71 9.83 -0.36
N VAL A 51 -0.72 9.02 -0.74
CA VAL A 51 -0.69 7.58 -0.41
C VAL A 51 0.44 7.30 0.57
N THR A 52 0.08 6.82 1.76
CA THR A 52 1.04 6.42 2.80
C THR A 52 1.11 4.90 2.88
N ILE A 53 2.30 4.34 2.74
CA ILE A 53 2.54 2.90 2.91
C ILE A 53 3.39 2.71 4.17
N LEU A 54 2.78 2.14 5.20
CA LEU A 54 3.39 1.92 6.51
C LEU A 54 3.59 0.42 6.75
N PRO A 55 4.82 -0.11 6.69
CA PRO A 55 5.10 -1.45 7.19
C PRO A 55 4.91 -1.46 8.71
N ALA A 56 4.35 -2.53 9.26
CA ALA A 56 4.19 -2.68 10.69
C ALA A 56 5.56 -2.63 11.37
N VAL A 57 5.74 -1.62 12.22
CA VAL A 57 6.87 -1.55 13.13
C VAL A 57 6.38 -2.14 14.43
N ALA A 58 6.89 -3.31 14.81
CA ALA A 58 6.75 -3.76 16.19
C ALA A 58 7.53 -2.75 17.04
N GLY A 59 6.83 -1.96 17.84
CA GLY A 59 7.47 -1.10 18.83
C GLY A 59 8.32 -1.97 19.74
N GLY A 60 9.63 -1.70 19.73
CA GLY A 60 10.57 -2.22 20.73
C GLY A 60 10.47 -1.44 22.02
#